data_AF-A0A7X8X0C2-F1
#
_entry.id   AF-A0A7X8X0C2-F1
#
_cell.length_a   1.000
_cell.length_b   1.000
_cell.length_c   1.000
_cell.angle_alpha   90.00
_cell.angle_beta   90.00
_cell.angle_gamma   90.00
#
_symmetry.space_group_name_H-M   'P 1'
#
loop_
_entity.id
_entity.type
_entity.pdbx_description
1 polymer ?
#
loop_
_entity_poly.entity_id
_entity_poly.type
_entity_poly.pdbx_seq_one_letter_code
_entity_poly.pdbx_strand_id
1 'polypeptide(L)' 'YSPNNVILERLMIRDNIKKEEAKKLINSQIDIDKKVSLSDYVIDNTKGVENTKKEVLKILEEMEKEYGNL' A
#
# COMPACT_ATOMS: atom_id res chain seq x y z
N TYR A 1 0.38 3.00 0.09
CA TYR A 1 1.82 3.28 0.05
C TYR A 1 2.52 2.69 1.27
N SER A 2 3.70 2.13 1.06
CA SER A 2 4.69 1.81 2.10
C SER A 2 6.07 1.85 1.43
N PRO A 3 7.11 2.40 2.06
CA PRO A 3 8.45 2.43 1.49
C PRO A 3 9.02 1.02 1.27
N ASN A 4 9.92 0.89 0.29
CA ASN A 4 10.48 -0.41 -0.11
C ASN A 4 11.14 -1.20 1.03
N ASN A 5 11.77 -0.54 2.00
CA ASN A 5 12.36 -1.21 3.16
C ASN A 5 11.29 -1.85 4.06
N VAL A 6 10.13 -1.21 4.22
CA VAL A 6 9.00 -1.74 4.99
C VAL A 6 8.35 -2.92 4.26
N ILE A 7 8.19 -2.81 2.94
CA ILE A 7 7.67 -3.91 2.11
C ILE A 7 8.61 -5.12 2.20
N LEU A 8 9.92 -4.89 2.08
CA LEU A 8 10.94 -5.92 2.17
C LEU A 8 10.86 -6.69 3.49
N GLU A 9 10.82 -5.99 4.61
CA GLU A 9 10.71 -6.59 5.94
C GLU A 9 9.42 -7.41 6.07
N ARG A 10 8.28 -6.86 5.64
CA ARG A 10 6.98 -7.54 5.69
C ARG A 10 6.97 -8.81 4.84
N LEU A 11 7.54 -8.79 3.63
CA LEU A 11 7.63 -9.97 2.78
C LEU A 11 8.49 -11.07 3.41
N MET A 12 9.66 -10.70 3.95
CA MET A 12 10.54 -11.65 4.61
C MET A 12 9.86 -12.33 5.80
N ILE A 13 9.15 -11.57 6.64
CA ILE A 13 8.45 -12.10 7.81
C ILE A 13 7.25 -12.96 7.40
N ARG A 14 6.40 -12.45 6.48
CA ARG A 14 5.15 -13.10 6.08
C ARG A 14 5.39 -14.42 5.35
N ASP A 15 6.34 -14.41 4.41
CA ASP A 15 6.56 -15.54 3.50
C ASP A 15 7.73 -16.42 3.95
N ASN A 16 8.42 -16.07 5.04
CA ASN A 16 9.62 -16.74 5.55
C ASN A 16 10.71 -16.90 4.47
N ILE A 17 10.95 -15.83 3.71
CA ILE A 17 11.90 -15.81 2.59
C ILE A 17 13.14 -14.94 2.90
N LYS A 18 14.23 -15.24 2.20
CA LYS A 18 15.47 -14.44 2.29
C LYS A 18 15.29 -13.08 1.61
N LYS A 19 16.06 -12.08 2.07
CA LYS A 19 16.12 -10.72 1.53
C LYS A 19 16.23 -10.66 0.00
N GLU A 20 17.08 -11.50 -0.59
CA GLU A 20 17.29 -11.49 -2.04
C GLU A 20 16.06 -11.98 -2.82
N GLU A 21 15.29 -12.92 -2.26
CA GLU A 21 14.04 -13.37 -2.87
C GLU A 21 12.96 -12.29 -2.73
N ALA A 22 12.84 -11.67 -1.56
CA ALA A 22 11.92 -10.56 -1.35
C ALA A 22 12.20 -9.36 -2.27
N LYS A 23 13.48 -9.04 -2.52
CA LYS A 23 13.86 -8.01 -3.51
C LYS A 23 13.43 -8.37 -4.93
N LYS A 24 13.57 -9.63 -5.35
CA LYS A 24 13.10 -10.06 -6.68
C LYS A 24 11.60 -9.85 -6.83
N LEU A 25 10.82 -10.18 -5.79
CA LEU A 25 9.37 -10.00 -5.77
C LEU A 25 8.96 -8.51 -5.79
N ILE A 26 9.73 -7.64 -5.15
CA ILE A 26 9.52 -6.18 -5.23
C ILE A 26 9.85 -5.70 -6.64
N ASN A 27 11.00 -6.11 -7.19
CA ASN A 27 11.47 -5.67 -8.50
C ASN A 27 10.65 -6.24 -9.67
N SER A 28 9.88 -7.31 -9.47
CA SER A 28 8.97 -7.86 -10.48
C SER A 28 7.65 -7.10 -10.57
N GLN A 29 7.41 -6.15 -9.67
CA GLN A 29 6.22 -5.29 -9.67
C GLN A 29 6.53 -3.92 -10.27
N ILE A 30 5.48 -3.15 -10.57
CA ILE A 30 5.64 -1.73 -10.87
C ILE A 30 6.28 -1.01 -9.68
N ASP A 31 7.18 -0.07 -9.98
CA ASP A 31 7.78 0.79 -8.96
C ASP A 31 6.69 1.47 -8.10
N ILE A 32 6.94 1.54 -6.80
CA ILE A 32 5.94 2.01 -5.83
C ILE A 32 5.57 3.48 -6.03
N ASP A 33 6.54 4.32 -6.38
CA ASP A 33 6.30 5.75 -6.60
C ASP A 33 5.55 5.95 -7.91
N LYS A 34 5.89 5.16 -8.94
CA LYS A 34 5.11 5.12 -10.17
C LYS A 34 3.68 4.66 -9.94
N LYS A 35 3.46 3.61 -9.14
CA LYS A 35 2.12 3.14 -8.79
C LYS A 35 1.30 4.23 -8.10
N VAL A 36 1.91 4.94 -7.14
CA VAL A 36 1.31 6.09 -6.45
C VAL A 36 0.90 7.18 -7.45
N SER A 37 1.78 7.54 -8.39
CA SER A 37 1.48 8.57 -9.39
C SER A 37 0.31 8.22 -10.33
N LEU A 38 0.01 6.92 -10.49
CA LEU A 38 -1.06 6.41 -11.34
C LEU A 38 -2.36 6.11 -10.58
N SER A 39 -2.39 6.28 -9.26
CA SER A 39 -3.55 5.93 -8.44
C SER A 39 -4.43 7.15 -8.17
N ASP A 40 -5.75 6.99 -8.27
CA ASP A 40 -6.71 8.03 -7.86
C ASP A 40 -6.70 8.23 -6.34
N TYR A 41 -6.54 7.14 -5.59
CA TYR A 41 -6.47 7.15 -4.14
C TYR A 41 -5.26 6.35 -3.62
N VAL A 42 -4.65 6.83 -2.54
CA VAL A 42 -3.48 6.21 -1.92
C VAL A 42 -3.66 6.15 -0.40
N ILE A 43 -3.59 4.94 0.17
CA ILE A 43 -3.61 4.72 1.63
C ILE A 43 -2.20 4.48 2.15
N ASP A 44 -1.70 5.33 3.04
CA ASP A 44 -0.38 5.24 3.66
C ASP A 44 -0.38 4.30 4.90
N ASN A 45 0.16 3.10 4.73
CA ASN A 45 0.23 2.06 5.76
C ASN A 45 1.55 2.12 6.57
N THR A 46 2.11 3.32 6.75
CA THR A 46 3.30 3.58 7.59
C THR A 46 2.95 4.16 8.97
N LYS A 47 1.75 4.73 9.14
CA LYS A 47 1.34 5.47 10.36
C LYS A 47 0.48 4.65 11.33
N GLY A 48 0.49 3.33 11.19
CA GLY A 48 -0.27 2.40 12.02
C GLY A 48 -1.74 2.22 11.60
N VAL A 49 -2.41 1.29 12.29
CA VAL A 49 -3.76 0.81 11.93
C VAL A 49 -4.82 1.90 12.06
N GLU A 50 -4.75 2.73 13.11
CA GLU A 50 -5.74 3.78 13.32
C GLU A 50 -5.71 4.85 12.22
N ASN A 51 -4.51 5.23 11.77
CA ASN A 51 -4.37 6.15 10.64
C ASN A 51 -4.87 5.50 9.33
N THR A 52 -4.51 4.24 9.11
CA THR A 52 -4.97 3.48 7.95
C THR A 52 -6.50 3.43 7.89
N LYS A 53 -7.16 3.19 9.03
CA LYS A 53 -8.62 3.18 9.13
C LYS A 53 -9.23 4.54 8.79
N LYS A 54 -8.64 5.64 9.27
CA LYS A 54 -9.10 7.00 8.96
C LYS A 54 -8.99 7.32 7.47
N GLU A 55 -7.87 6.97 6.83
CA GLU A 55 -7.69 7.18 5.39
C GLU A 55 -8.68 6.35 4.58
N VAL A 56 -8.91 5.09 4.94
CA VAL A 56 -9.91 4.22 4.30
C VAL A 56 -11.31 4.83 4.40
N LEU A 57 -11.75 5.22 5.61
CA LEU A 57 -13.09 5.79 5.80
C LEU A 57 -13.29 7.08 5.00
N LYS A 58 -12.25 7.93 4.95
CA LYS A 58 -12.29 9.16 4.15
C LYS A 58 -12.46 8.88 2.66
N ILE A 59 -11.69 7.93 2.12
CA ILE A 59 -11.78 7.55 0.69
C ILE A 59 -13.17 6.98 0.39
N LEU A 60 -13.71 6.12 1.26
CA LEU A 60 -15.05 5.57 1.10
C LEU A 60 -16.12 6.67 1.05
N GLU A 61 -16.05 7.65 1.96
CA GLU A 61 -16.98 8.78 1.97
C GLU A 61 -16.87 9.64 0.68
N GLU A 62 -15.67 9.84 0.16
CA GLU A 62 -15.44 10.53 -1.11
C GLU A 62 -16.05 9.76 -2.29
N MET A 63 -15.85 8.43 -2.33
CA MET A 63 -16.40 7.57 -3.37
C MET A 63 -17.94 7.51 -3.32
N GLU A 64 -18.55 7.43 -2.13
CA GLU A 64 -20.02 7.46 -1.97
C GLU A 64 -20.62 8.77 -2.50
N LYS A 65 -19.93 9.91 -2.28
CA LYS A 65 -20.37 11.21 -2.81
C LYS A 65 -20.26 11.31 -4.32
N GLU A 66 -19.22 10.72 -4.90
CA GLU A 66 -18.93 10.80 -6.33
C GLU A 66 -19.81 9.83 -7.15
N TYR A 67 -20.03 8.62 -6.66
CA TYR A 67 -20.68 7.54 -7.41
C TYR A 67 -22.09 7.18 -6.90
N GLY A 68 -22.56 7.79 -5.80
CA GLY A 68 -23.77 7.38 -5.10
C GLY A 68 -23.54 6.19 -4.17
N ASN A 69 -24.60 5.67 -3.53
CA ASN A 69 -24.49 4.52 -2.61
C ASN A 69 -23.78 3.33 -3.31
N LEU A 70 -22.60 2.97 -2.79
CA LEU A 70 -21.85 1.74 -3.09
C LEU A 70 -22.51 0.50 -2.49
#